data_AF-A0A7W2JP54-F1
#
_entry.id   AF-A0A7W2JP54-F1
#
_cell.length_a   1.000
_cell.length_b   1.000
_cell.length_c   1.000
_cell.angle_alpha   90.00
_cell.angle_beta   90.00
_cell.angle_gamma   90.00
#
_symmetry.space_group_name_H-M   'P 1'
#
loop_
_entity.id
_entity.type
_entity.pdbx_description
1 polymer ?
#
loop_
_entity_poly.entity_id
_entity_poly.type
_entity_poly.pdbx_seq_one_letter_code
_entity_poly.pdbx_strand_id
1 'polypeptide(L)'
;MSTQKDKDGNKLVAKAASDPSAAAEHAILLLYALNDETQLNGLWVKRHTLIGHDVDGGELVVSEREMNRTTWELSLVHLGYPKLQFDTSRRTLKLDKNLLTDLRLSLTTPIGMNARQAVRIEQSDGSAGKVLEVTLGLNSSHIEYHKWKGSEAVVHWEQPATYVIANDRLSADRFKQHFEALKRMKIATLSKPVSVALDDVWVYFEYGESPMRINVLNGPGQVAAQSDPILVPASEDVAIAFEVGAFPITLTQLPPVDKDWVVGLFAPSWSMKWTLGGYVPPGNFYFAIYALSGSETAQTKVTTQAQALKCSPLISFCEYGGDLEEIQLMSAGAQPVWGAEGTLHGELLLQNGKHYYKPPQSLPAAVRFNTGGDTFIPAASRASLVTPTETDIIKVTDTWQEAYATFVIRWVYPTHFIRVARHALGLKLSLFYLNGRQEEKAVADSQVSWRVLAGNGSVIAGVFRPDVSNPSPYSVVMGEDTFAVDDWRWGLTIIAMPMLDIDTLVDYYSR
;
A
#
# COMPACT_ATOMS: atom_id res chain seq x y z
N MET A 1 -8.62 -4.66 83.22
CA MET A 1 -7.91 -3.37 83.43
C MET A 1 -7.24 -3.04 82.11
N SER A 2 -7.82 -2.15 81.28
CA SER A 2 -7.60 -0.69 81.26
C SER A 2 -6.11 -0.38 81.01
N THR A 3 -5.64 0.41 80.03
CA THR A 3 -6.24 1.37 79.10
C THR A 3 -5.17 1.81 78.10
N GLN A 4 -5.53 1.90 76.82
CA GLN A 4 -5.29 2.99 75.86
C GLN A 4 -4.11 3.97 76.07
N LYS A 5 -3.26 4.12 75.03
CA LYS A 5 -2.89 5.44 74.49
C LYS A 5 -2.37 5.37 73.06
N ASP A 6 -3.11 6.01 72.17
CA ASP A 6 -2.76 6.34 70.79
C ASP A 6 -1.48 7.19 70.70
N LYS A 7 -0.73 6.99 69.63
CA LYS A 7 -0.10 8.09 68.90
C LYS A 7 0.14 7.69 67.44
N ASP A 8 -0.65 8.34 66.58
CA ASP A 8 -0.55 8.37 65.14
C ASP A 8 0.86 8.69 64.64
N GLY A 9 1.26 7.97 63.59
CA GLY A 9 2.45 8.21 62.80
C GLY A 9 2.19 7.77 61.37
N ASN A 10 1.45 8.61 60.63
CA ASN A 10 1.23 8.60 59.18
C ASN A 10 2.29 7.82 58.38
N LYS A 11 1.92 6.68 57.80
CA LYS A 11 2.58 6.13 56.61
C LYS A 11 1.53 5.85 55.54
N LEU A 12 1.71 6.58 54.44
CA LEU A 12 0.90 6.56 53.24
C LEU A 12 0.66 5.13 52.73
N VAL A 13 -0.63 4.81 52.66
CA VAL A 13 -1.36 3.88 51.79
C VAL A 13 -0.49 3.24 50.69
N ALA A 14 -0.07 1.99 50.91
CA ALA A 14 0.17 1.07 49.82
C ALA A 14 -1.23 0.64 49.31
N LYS A 15 -1.66 1.27 48.21
CA LYS A 15 -2.85 0.85 47.47
C LYS A 15 -2.58 -0.58 47.01
N ALA A 16 -3.33 -1.52 47.56
CA ALA A 16 -3.36 -2.90 47.11
C ALA A 16 -3.49 -2.90 45.58
N ALA A 17 -2.60 -3.64 44.92
CA ALA A 17 -2.70 -3.94 43.51
C ALA A 17 -4.05 -4.62 43.28
N SER A 18 -5.01 -3.86 42.76
CA SER A 18 -6.23 -4.40 42.19
C SER A 18 -5.82 -5.19 40.95
N ASP A 19 -6.07 -6.50 40.98
CA ASP A 19 -6.06 -7.38 39.82
C ASP A 19 -6.64 -6.66 38.58
N PRO A 20 -5.94 -6.66 37.43
CA PRO A 20 -6.49 -6.19 36.18
C PRO A 20 -7.36 -7.29 35.56
N SER A 21 -8.33 -7.82 36.31
CA SER A 21 -9.53 -8.41 35.73
C SER A 21 -10.65 -7.40 35.90
N ALA A 22 -10.48 -6.22 35.27
CA ALA A 22 -11.64 -5.40 34.96
C ALA A 22 -12.59 -6.31 34.17
N ALA A 23 -13.80 -6.49 34.69
CA ALA A 23 -14.85 -7.29 34.06
C ALA A 23 -14.93 -6.90 32.58
N ALA A 24 -14.53 -7.82 31.71
CA ALA A 24 -14.72 -7.66 30.28
C ALA A 24 -16.24 -7.54 30.07
N GLU A 25 -16.72 -6.35 29.69
CA GLU A 25 -18.08 -6.21 29.20
C GLU A 25 -18.28 -7.29 28.12
N HIS A 26 -19.25 -8.17 28.34
CA HIS A 26 -19.54 -9.25 27.40
C HIS A 26 -19.90 -8.61 26.05
N ALA A 27 -19.21 -9.02 24.99
CA ALA A 27 -19.52 -8.59 23.63
C ALA A 27 -21.00 -8.85 23.34
N ILE A 28 -21.69 -7.83 22.83
CA ILE A 28 -23.12 -7.86 22.57
C ILE A 28 -23.33 -8.28 21.12
N LEU A 29 -24.16 -9.29 20.89
CA LEU A 29 -24.61 -9.67 19.56
C LEU A 29 -25.50 -8.55 19.01
N LEU A 30 -25.08 -7.96 17.90
CA LEU A 30 -25.83 -6.91 17.21
C LEU A 30 -26.80 -7.51 16.19
N LEU A 31 -26.30 -8.47 15.41
CA LEU A 31 -27.08 -9.20 14.43
C LEU A 31 -26.41 -10.54 14.13
N TYR A 32 -27.16 -11.45 13.53
CA TYR A 32 -26.59 -12.61 12.87
C TYR A 32 -27.23 -12.81 11.49
N ALA A 33 -26.44 -13.32 10.54
CA ALA A 33 -26.89 -13.70 9.21
C ALA A 33 -26.82 -15.22 9.04
N LEU A 34 -27.78 -15.77 8.30
CA LEU A 34 -27.81 -17.15 7.86
C LEU A 34 -27.70 -17.15 6.34
N ASN A 35 -26.61 -17.72 5.83
CA ASN A 35 -26.29 -17.70 4.41
C ASN A 35 -25.75 -19.05 3.94
N ASP A 36 -26.13 -19.48 2.75
CA ASP A 36 -25.55 -20.66 2.14
C ASP A 36 -24.10 -20.38 1.70
N GLU A 37 -23.21 -21.34 1.97
CA GLU A 37 -21.78 -21.23 1.63
C GLU A 37 -21.58 -21.06 0.12
N THR A 38 -22.32 -21.83 -0.70
CA THR A 38 -22.20 -21.80 -2.16
C THR A 38 -22.66 -20.46 -2.70
N GLN A 39 -23.76 -19.93 -2.19
CA GLN A 39 -24.27 -18.62 -2.56
C GLN A 39 -23.28 -17.51 -2.20
N LEU A 40 -22.79 -17.47 -0.96
CA LEU A 40 -21.83 -16.45 -0.51
C LEU A 40 -20.53 -16.48 -1.33
N ASN A 41 -19.98 -17.68 -1.57
CA ASN A 41 -18.81 -17.87 -2.43
C ASN A 41 -19.09 -17.36 -3.86
N GLY A 42 -20.28 -17.65 -4.41
CA GLY A 42 -20.70 -17.17 -5.72
C GLY A 42 -20.72 -15.64 -5.84
N LEU A 43 -21.15 -14.94 -4.79
CA LEU A 43 -21.15 -13.46 -4.76
C LEU A 43 -19.73 -12.89 -4.80
N TRP A 44 -18.79 -13.46 -4.02
CA TRP A 44 -17.39 -13.06 -4.04
C TRP A 44 -16.73 -13.32 -5.40
N VAL A 45 -16.99 -14.48 -6.02
CA VAL A 45 -16.51 -14.81 -7.37
C VAL A 45 -17.03 -13.78 -8.38
N LYS A 46 -18.34 -13.51 -8.37
CA LYS A 46 -18.97 -12.55 -9.29
C LYS A 46 -18.37 -11.16 -9.13
N ARG A 47 -18.19 -10.68 -7.89
CA ARG A 47 -17.60 -9.36 -7.63
C ARG A 47 -16.14 -9.29 -8.06
N HIS A 48 -15.33 -10.29 -7.71
CA HIS A 48 -13.91 -10.33 -8.07
C HIS A 48 -13.71 -10.37 -9.59
N THR A 49 -14.59 -11.06 -10.32
CA THR A 49 -14.54 -11.08 -11.80
C THR A 49 -14.76 -9.68 -12.38
N LEU A 50 -15.59 -8.86 -11.73
CA LEU A 50 -15.91 -7.51 -12.19
C LEU A 50 -14.85 -6.46 -11.79
N ILE A 51 -14.33 -6.54 -10.56
CA ILE A 51 -13.48 -5.48 -9.98
C ILE A 51 -12.19 -5.99 -9.34
N GLY A 52 -11.80 -7.24 -9.52
CA GLY A 52 -10.57 -7.81 -8.96
C GLY A 52 -9.29 -7.12 -9.46
N HIS A 53 -9.39 -6.32 -10.52
CA HIS A 53 -8.31 -5.49 -11.05
C HIS A 53 -8.36 -4.02 -10.61
N ASP A 54 -9.33 -3.65 -9.78
CA ASP A 54 -9.46 -2.29 -9.27
C ASP A 54 -8.45 -2.04 -8.12
N VAL A 55 -7.69 -0.95 -8.24
CA VAL A 55 -6.69 -0.53 -7.26
C VAL A 55 -7.36 0.12 -6.04
N ASP A 56 -8.50 0.80 -6.22
CA ASP A 56 -9.17 1.57 -5.16
C ASP A 56 -9.75 0.66 -4.07
N GLY A 57 -10.09 -0.58 -4.44
CA GLY A 57 -10.54 -1.64 -3.53
C GLY A 57 -9.40 -2.50 -2.95
N GLY A 58 -8.15 -2.19 -3.30
CA GLY A 58 -6.98 -3.01 -3.06
C GLY A 58 -6.19 -2.72 -1.77
N GLU A 59 -4.98 -3.27 -1.69
CA GLU A 59 -4.03 -3.11 -0.59
C GLU A 59 -2.59 -3.07 -1.12
N LEU A 60 -1.74 -2.19 -0.58
CA LEU A 60 -0.34 -2.07 -0.97
C LEU A 60 0.54 -2.90 -0.02
N VAL A 61 1.35 -3.79 -0.59
CA VAL A 61 2.36 -4.55 0.13
C VAL A 61 3.74 -3.96 -0.15
N VAL A 62 4.41 -3.51 0.89
CA VAL A 62 5.78 -3.00 0.83
C VAL A 62 6.71 -4.02 1.49
N SER A 63 7.79 -4.38 0.79
CA SER A 63 8.81 -5.29 1.30
C SER A 63 10.20 -4.84 0.89
N GLU A 64 11.17 -4.98 1.79
CA GLU A 64 12.57 -4.62 1.55
C GLU A 64 13.42 -5.89 1.54
N ARG A 65 14.37 -5.93 0.62
CA ARG A 65 15.39 -6.96 0.54
C ARG A 65 16.77 -6.33 0.44
N GLU A 66 17.65 -6.68 1.38
CA GLU A 66 19.08 -6.38 1.23
C GLU A 66 19.68 -7.26 0.14
N MET A 67 20.25 -6.63 -0.88
CA MET A 67 20.94 -7.31 -1.98
C MET A 67 22.42 -7.49 -1.65
N ASN A 68 23.02 -6.45 -1.07
CA ASN A 68 24.34 -6.48 -0.42
C ASN A 68 24.43 -5.33 0.61
N ARG A 69 25.59 -5.20 1.28
CA ARG A 69 25.81 -4.21 2.34
C ARG A 69 25.54 -2.75 1.98
N THR A 70 25.50 -2.42 0.69
CA THR A 70 25.36 -1.06 0.17
C THR A 70 24.16 -0.88 -0.75
N THR A 71 23.40 -1.96 -1.03
CA THR A 71 22.27 -1.91 -1.96
C THR A 71 21.07 -2.69 -1.45
N TRP A 72 19.89 -2.10 -1.61
CA TRP A 72 18.61 -2.66 -1.20
C TRP A 72 17.60 -2.55 -2.34
N GLU A 73 16.68 -3.49 -2.38
CA GLU A 73 15.52 -3.46 -3.26
C GLU A 73 14.28 -3.28 -2.39
N LEU A 74 13.52 -2.22 -2.66
CA LEU A 74 12.19 -2.03 -2.10
C LEU A 74 11.16 -2.45 -3.17
N SER A 75 10.42 -3.52 -2.88
CA SER A 75 9.33 -4.01 -3.71
C SER A 75 7.99 -3.46 -3.22
N LEU A 76 7.21 -2.91 -4.13
CA LEU A 76 5.86 -2.40 -3.90
C LEU A 76 4.88 -3.18 -4.77
N VAL A 77 3.94 -3.88 -4.14
CA VAL A 77 2.92 -4.63 -4.86
C VAL A 77 1.53 -4.16 -4.51
N HIS A 78 0.80 -3.65 -5.49
CA HIS A 78 -0.63 -3.40 -5.31
C HIS A 78 -1.39 -4.70 -5.55
N LEU A 79 -2.15 -5.11 -4.54
CA LEU A 79 -3.10 -6.21 -4.60
C LEU A 79 -4.49 -5.66 -4.89
N GLY A 80 -5.24 -6.30 -5.77
CA GLY A 80 -6.60 -5.90 -6.12
C GLY A 80 -7.65 -6.30 -5.10
N TYR A 81 -8.92 -6.07 -5.46
CA TYR A 81 -10.07 -6.48 -4.65
C TYR A 81 -10.07 -8.00 -4.44
N PRO A 82 -10.34 -8.51 -3.22
CA PRO A 82 -10.22 -9.94 -2.96
C PRO A 82 -11.45 -10.75 -3.38
N LYS A 83 -11.21 -12.05 -3.59
CA LYS A 83 -12.22 -13.10 -3.62
C LYS A 83 -12.09 -13.94 -2.36
N LEU A 84 -13.12 -13.95 -1.52
CA LEU A 84 -13.20 -14.85 -0.36
C LEU A 84 -13.88 -16.15 -0.79
N GLN A 85 -13.33 -17.26 -0.32
CA GLN A 85 -13.90 -18.59 -0.48
C GLN A 85 -13.91 -19.31 0.86
N PHE A 86 -15.10 -19.54 1.38
CA PHE A 86 -15.37 -20.29 2.60
C PHE A 86 -15.45 -21.78 2.25
N ASP A 87 -14.84 -22.63 3.08
CA ASP A 87 -15.02 -24.09 3.06
C ASP A 87 -15.26 -24.53 4.51
N THR A 88 -16.54 -24.67 4.88
CA THR A 88 -16.94 -25.04 6.24
C THR A 88 -16.57 -26.49 6.58
N SER A 89 -16.46 -27.36 5.56
CA SER A 89 -16.09 -28.77 5.73
C SER A 89 -14.62 -28.94 6.15
N ARG A 90 -13.72 -28.16 5.52
CA ARG A 90 -12.29 -28.12 5.84
C ARG A 90 -11.96 -27.06 6.88
N ARG A 91 -12.92 -26.22 7.26
CA ARG A 91 -12.79 -25.10 8.20
C ARG A 91 -11.71 -24.11 7.74
N THR A 92 -11.73 -23.76 6.46
CA THR A 92 -10.76 -22.84 5.87
C THR A 92 -11.44 -21.64 5.22
N LEU A 93 -10.77 -20.50 5.27
CA LEU A 93 -11.09 -19.30 4.50
C LEU A 93 -9.93 -19.03 3.55
N LYS A 94 -10.20 -19.03 2.24
CA LYS A 94 -9.22 -18.66 1.21
C LYS A 94 -9.48 -17.24 0.74
N LEU A 95 -8.42 -16.43 0.65
CA LEU A 95 -8.43 -15.09 0.09
C LEU A 95 -7.53 -15.07 -1.15
N ASP A 96 -8.12 -14.80 -2.30
CA ASP A 96 -7.39 -14.64 -3.55
C ASP A 96 -7.37 -13.15 -3.93
N LYS A 97 -6.18 -12.58 -4.19
CA LYS A 97 -6.01 -11.20 -4.69
C LYS A 97 -5.13 -11.18 -5.92
N ASN A 98 -5.58 -10.52 -6.99
CA ASN A 98 -4.76 -10.27 -8.16
C ASN A 98 -3.58 -9.35 -7.81
N LEU A 99 -2.39 -9.64 -8.32
CA LEU A 99 -1.28 -8.69 -8.32
C LEU A 99 -1.51 -7.71 -9.45
N LEU A 100 -1.59 -6.41 -9.17
CA LEU A 100 -1.94 -5.39 -10.18
C LEU A 100 -0.70 -4.70 -10.74
N THR A 101 0.21 -4.32 -9.84
CA THR A 101 1.49 -3.72 -10.18
C THR A 101 2.56 -4.27 -9.25
N ASP A 102 3.77 -4.42 -9.77
CA ASP A 102 4.95 -4.78 -8.98
C ASP A 102 6.07 -3.82 -9.41
N LEU A 103 6.33 -2.84 -8.55
CA LEU A 103 7.36 -1.83 -8.70
C LEU A 103 8.55 -2.19 -7.83
N ARG A 104 9.76 -1.98 -8.35
CA ARG A 104 11.00 -2.22 -7.62
C ARG A 104 11.83 -0.96 -7.64
N LEU A 105 12.10 -0.45 -6.44
CA LEU A 105 12.96 0.70 -6.23
C LEU A 105 14.32 0.19 -5.74
N SER A 106 15.38 0.44 -6.51
CA SER A 106 16.74 0.16 -6.09
C SER A 106 17.30 1.34 -5.30
N LEU A 107 17.69 1.06 -4.06
CA LEU A 107 18.32 2.00 -3.13
C LEU A 107 19.79 1.64 -2.97
N THR A 108 20.66 2.64 -2.93
CA THR A 108 22.09 2.44 -2.71
C THR A 108 22.63 3.46 -1.71
N THR A 109 23.69 3.11 -0.98
CA THR A 109 24.49 4.06 -0.21
C THR A 109 25.87 4.13 -0.84
N PRO A 110 26.10 5.08 -1.77
CA PRO A 110 27.38 5.22 -2.44
C PRO A 110 28.51 5.51 -1.46
N ILE A 111 29.73 5.12 -1.82
CA ILE A 111 30.93 5.46 -1.05
C ILE A 111 31.04 6.98 -0.94
N GLY A 112 31.25 7.48 0.28
CA GLY A 112 31.32 8.92 0.54
C GLY A 112 29.96 9.57 0.84
N MET A 113 28.89 8.78 1.05
CA MET A 113 27.57 9.24 1.46
C MET A 113 27.08 8.49 2.69
N ASN A 114 26.25 9.15 3.52
CA ASN A 114 25.67 8.58 4.75
C ASN A 114 24.13 8.47 4.69
N ALA A 115 23.57 8.42 3.48
CA ALA A 115 22.15 8.23 3.27
C ALA A 115 21.92 7.32 2.07
N ARG A 116 20.85 6.54 2.12
CA ARG A 116 20.37 5.79 0.94
C ARG A 116 19.84 6.75 -0.11
N GLN A 117 20.17 6.51 -1.36
CA GLN A 117 19.68 7.23 -2.53
C GLN A 117 18.99 6.24 -3.47
N ALA A 118 17.81 6.63 -3.96
CA ALA A 118 17.15 5.87 -5.01
C ALA A 118 17.82 6.12 -6.36
N VAL A 119 18.18 5.04 -7.05
CA VAL A 119 18.93 5.09 -8.31
C VAL A 119 18.18 4.47 -9.48
N ARG A 120 17.17 3.64 -9.22
CA ARG A 120 16.40 2.97 -10.28
C ARG A 120 15.00 2.64 -9.82
N ILE A 121 14.03 2.81 -10.72
CA ILE A 121 12.68 2.28 -10.57
C ILE A 121 12.39 1.38 -11.75
N GLU A 122 12.13 0.12 -11.46
CA GLU A 122 11.62 -0.84 -12.41
C GLU A 122 10.13 -1.04 -12.16
N GLN A 123 9.39 -1.24 -13.24
CA GLN A 123 8.02 -1.67 -13.15
C GLN A 123 7.88 -2.97 -13.92
N SER A 124 7.04 -3.85 -13.41
CA SER A 124 6.65 -5.06 -14.10
C SER A 124 5.14 -5.11 -14.25
N ASP A 125 4.71 -5.90 -15.21
CA ASP A 125 3.31 -6.14 -15.42
C ASP A 125 2.79 -7.09 -14.34
N GLY A 126 2.17 -6.53 -13.30
CA GLY A 126 1.42 -7.33 -12.34
C GLY A 126 0.27 -8.09 -13.01
N SER A 127 -0.24 -7.58 -14.14
CA SER A 127 -1.42 -8.09 -14.84
C SER A 127 -1.23 -9.41 -15.60
N ALA A 128 -0.05 -10.05 -15.50
CA ALA A 128 0.22 -11.39 -16.03
C ALA A 128 -0.61 -12.53 -15.39
N GLY A 129 -1.77 -12.23 -14.80
CA GLY A 129 -2.69 -13.20 -14.20
C GLY A 129 -2.17 -13.82 -12.90
N LYS A 130 -1.17 -13.21 -12.26
CA LYS A 130 -0.67 -13.70 -10.97
C LYS A 130 -1.69 -13.38 -9.88
N VAL A 131 -2.03 -14.41 -9.12
CA VAL A 131 -2.94 -14.33 -7.98
C VAL A 131 -2.17 -14.72 -6.73
N LEU A 132 -2.22 -13.88 -5.71
CA LEU A 132 -1.84 -14.24 -4.36
C LEU A 132 -2.99 -15.01 -3.73
N GLU A 133 -2.73 -16.25 -3.36
CA GLU A 133 -3.68 -17.09 -2.64
C GLU A 133 -3.23 -17.20 -1.17
N VAL A 134 -4.11 -16.83 -0.25
CA VAL A 134 -3.88 -16.92 1.20
C VAL A 134 -4.92 -17.83 1.82
N THR A 135 -4.49 -18.89 2.49
CA THR A 135 -5.39 -19.81 3.19
C THR A 135 -5.26 -19.64 4.70
N LEU A 136 -6.39 -19.37 5.35
CA LEU A 136 -6.54 -19.17 6.79
C LEU A 136 -7.39 -20.30 7.40
N GLY A 137 -7.18 -20.58 8.69
CA GLY A 137 -8.12 -21.40 9.47
C GLY A 137 -9.33 -20.57 9.88
N LEU A 138 -10.53 -21.00 9.49
CA LEU A 138 -11.79 -20.25 9.70
C LEU A 138 -12.07 -19.99 11.19
N ASN A 139 -11.72 -20.95 12.04
CA ASN A 139 -11.83 -20.90 13.50
C ASN A 139 -10.83 -19.97 14.18
N SER A 140 -9.81 -19.52 13.46
CA SER A 140 -8.78 -18.60 13.96
C SER A 140 -8.80 -17.27 13.23
N SER A 141 -9.90 -16.96 12.52
CA SER A 141 -10.06 -15.76 11.72
C SER A 141 -11.41 -15.10 11.96
N HIS A 142 -11.42 -13.76 11.90
CA HIS A 142 -12.62 -12.94 12.01
C HIS A 142 -12.46 -11.67 11.17
N ILE A 143 -13.55 -10.96 10.91
CA ILE A 143 -13.49 -9.64 10.27
C ILE A 143 -13.67 -8.57 11.33
N GLU A 144 -12.89 -7.49 11.24
CA GLU A 144 -13.08 -6.26 12.01
C GLU A 144 -13.45 -5.12 11.08
N TYR A 145 -14.34 -4.25 11.56
CA TYR A 145 -14.60 -2.94 10.95
C TYR A 145 -14.54 -1.86 12.01
N HIS A 146 -13.89 -0.75 11.66
CA HIS A 146 -13.73 0.42 12.52
C HIS A 146 -14.01 1.71 11.74
N LYS A 147 -15.07 2.43 12.11
CA LYS A 147 -15.51 3.67 11.44
C LYS A 147 -14.43 4.73 11.35
N TRP A 148 -13.64 4.89 12.42
CA TRP A 148 -12.62 5.94 12.52
C TRP A 148 -11.22 5.49 12.11
N LYS A 149 -11.01 4.19 11.82
CA LYS A 149 -9.75 3.67 11.27
C LYS A 149 -9.92 3.35 9.78
N GLY A 150 -10.12 4.40 8.99
CA GLY A 150 -10.21 4.27 7.52
C GLY A 150 -11.51 3.68 6.97
N SER A 151 -12.46 3.28 7.84
CA SER A 151 -13.70 2.61 7.43
C SER A 151 -13.44 1.34 6.60
N GLU A 152 -12.40 0.60 6.98
CA GLU A 152 -12.00 -0.64 6.30
C GLU A 152 -12.59 -1.85 7.02
N ALA A 153 -13.10 -2.82 6.25
CA ALA A 153 -13.34 -4.16 6.71
C ALA A 153 -12.07 -4.98 6.46
N VAL A 154 -11.56 -5.64 7.50
CA VAL A 154 -10.26 -6.30 7.51
C VAL A 154 -10.41 -7.69 8.11
N VAL A 155 -9.90 -8.71 7.44
CA VAL A 155 -9.79 -10.07 8.01
C VAL A 155 -8.56 -10.12 8.89
N HIS A 156 -8.72 -10.58 10.12
CA HIS A 156 -7.67 -10.86 11.09
C HIS A 156 -7.54 -12.35 11.31
N TRP A 157 -6.33 -12.80 11.68
CA TRP A 157 -6.12 -14.21 12.03
C TRP A 157 -5.03 -14.41 13.08
N GLU A 158 -5.12 -15.49 13.84
CA GLU A 158 -4.15 -15.81 14.89
C GLU A 158 -3.11 -16.85 14.40
N GLN A 159 -3.57 -17.92 13.76
CA GLN A 159 -2.72 -19.04 13.35
C GLN A 159 -1.94 -18.74 12.06
N PRO A 160 -0.76 -19.34 11.83
CA PRO A 160 -0.02 -19.10 10.59
C PRO A 160 -0.82 -19.38 9.32
N ALA A 161 -0.82 -18.44 8.38
CA ALA A 161 -1.46 -18.59 7.08
C ALA A 161 -0.55 -19.31 6.07
N THR A 162 -1.16 -19.90 5.03
CA THR A 162 -0.44 -20.45 3.88
C THR A 162 -0.53 -19.49 2.70
N TYR A 163 0.60 -19.21 2.04
CA TYR A 163 0.72 -18.27 0.93
C TYR A 163 1.18 -19.00 -0.34
N VAL A 164 0.48 -18.79 -1.45
CA VAL A 164 0.82 -19.41 -2.74
C VAL A 164 0.73 -18.37 -3.86
N ILE A 165 1.76 -18.35 -4.71
CA ILE A 165 1.72 -17.78 -6.06
C ILE A 165 2.26 -18.86 -6.99
N ALA A 166 1.43 -19.30 -7.94
CA ALA A 166 1.79 -20.36 -8.86
C ALA A 166 3.09 -19.99 -9.62
N ASN A 167 4.04 -20.93 -9.67
CA ASN A 167 5.32 -20.81 -10.37
C ASN A 167 6.24 -19.64 -9.92
N ASP A 168 5.99 -19.01 -8.76
CA ASP A 168 6.79 -17.87 -8.27
C ASP A 168 6.93 -17.88 -6.72
N ARG A 169 7.72 -18.83 -6.20
CA ARG A 169 7.91 -19.04 -4.76
C ARG A 169 8.55 -17.85 -4.04
N LEU A 170 9.54 -17.20 -4.67
CA LEU A 170 10.22 -16.03 -4.08
C LEU A 170 9.26 -14.86 -3.90
N SER A 171 8.26 -14.73 -4.79
CA SER A 171 7.21 -13.73 -4.62
C SER A 171 6.25 -14.05 -3.47
N ALA A 172 6.01 -15.32 -3.12
CA ALA A 172 5.13 -15.67 -2.00
C ALA A 172 5.74 -15.32 -0.62
N ASP A 173 7.05 -15.47 -0.47
CA ASP A 173 7.74 -15.24 0.81
C ASP A 173 7.66 -13.78 1.28
N ARG A 174 7.71 -12.79 0.36
CA ARG A 174 7.52 -11.37 0.72
C ARG A 174 6.12 -11.09 1.29
N PHE A 175 5.08 -11.73 0.75
CA PHE A 175 3.72 -11.59 1.28
C PHE A 175 3.60 -12.24 2.64
N LYS A 176 4.24 -13.40 2.83
CA LYS A 176 4.32 -14.03 4.15
C LYS A 176 4.99 -13.11 5.16
N GLN A 177 6.15 -12.53 4.84
CA GLN A 177 6.86 -11.61 5.74
C GLN A 177 6.00 -10.39 6.13
N HIS A 178 5.28 -9.82 5.16
CA HIS A 178 4.41 -8.68 5.38
C HIS A 178 3.16 -9.04 6.22
N PHE A 179 2.37 -10.02 5.76
CA PHE A 179 1.08 -10.33 6.35
C PHE A 179 1.18 -11.14 7.65
N GLU A 180 2.20 -11.98 7.84
CA GLU A 180 2.34 -12.70 9.11
C GLU A 180 2.80 -11.79 10.26
N ALA A 181 3.51 -10.69 9.95
CA ALA A 181 3.84 -9.68 10.95
C ALA A 181 2.61 -8.87 11.36
N LEU A 182 1.71 -8.59 10.42
CA LEU A 182 0.53 -7.76 10.65
C LEU A 182 -0.69 -8.56 11.14
N LYS A 183 -0.80 -9.84 10.75
CA LYS A 183 -1.94 -10.73 11.03
C LYS A 183 -3.30 -10.15 10.59
N ARG A 184 -3.29 -9.43 9.46
CA ARG A 184 -4.47 -8.79 8.87
C ARG A 184 -4.38 -8.65 7.36
N MET A 185 -5.52 -8.63 6.69
CA MET A 185 -5.65 -8.34 5.26
C MET A 185 -6.95 -7.59 4.99
N LYS A 186 -6.87 -6.50 4.23
CA LYS A 186 -8.05 -5.69 3.87
C LYS A 186 -8.97 -6.45 2.93
N ILE A 187 -10.29 -6.40 3.17
CA ILE A 187 -11.29 -7.01 2.28
C ILE A 187 -12.15 -5.98 1.53
N ALA A 188 -12.46 -4.85 2.15
CA ALA A 188 -13.24 -3.79 1.53
C ALA A 188 -13.05 -2.46 2.28
N THR A 189 -13.30 -1.35 1.59
CA THR A 189 -13.62 -0.07 2.24
C THR A 189 -15.13 0.11 2.21
N LEU A 190 -15.74 0.40 3.36
CA LEU A 190 -17.18 0.65 3.47
C LEU A 190 -17.44 2.14 3.75
N SER A 191 -18.61 2.64 3.37
CA SER A 191 -19.07 3.96 3.83
C SER A 191 -19.23 3.96 5.36
N LYS A 192 -19.30 5.13 5.98
CA LYS A 192 -19.56 5.22 7.43
C LYS A 192 -21.02 4.87 7.74
N PRO A 193 -21.30 4.00 8.72
CA PRO A 193 -22.67 3.71 9.12
C PRO A 193 -23.29 4.88 9.88
N VAL A 194 -24.62 4.95 9.83
CA VAL A 194 -25.40 5.92 10.58
C VAL A 194 -25.59 5.49 12.03
N SER A 195 -25.85 4.20 12.26
CA SER A 195 -26.02 3.61 13.58
C SER A 195 -24.70 3.55 14.34
N VAL A 196 -24.70 4.12 15.55
CA VAL A 196 -23.55 4.10 16.47
C VAL A 196 -23.22 2.68 16.94
N ALA A 197 -24.21 1.78 16.94
CA ALA A 197 -23.99 0.36 17.28
C ALA A 197 -23.04 -0.34 16.29
N LEU A 198 -22.86 0.21 15.09
CA LEU A 198 -22.02 -0.33 14.02
C LEU A 198 -20.69 0.42 13.86
N ASP A 199 -20.34 1.32 14.79
CA ASP A 199 -19.11 2.11 14.70
C ASP A 199 -17.85 1.23 14.75
N ASP A 200 -17.85 0.20 15.59
CA ASP A 200 -16.77 -0.78 15.73
C ASP A 200 -17.37 -2.18 15.89
N VAL A 201 -17.08 -3.09 14.95
CA VAL A 201 -17.71 -4.41 14.93
C VAL A 201 -16.75 -5.54 14.60
N TRP A 202 -17.05 -6.71 15.16
CA TRP A 202 -16.37 -7.98 14.94
C TRP A 202 -17.33 -8.98 14.32
N VAL A 203 -16.90 -9.65 13.27
CA VAL A 203 -17.68 -10.64 12.53
C VAL A 203 -17.02 -12.00 12.66
N TYR A 204 -17.77 -12.98 13.16
CA TYR A 204 -17.33 -14.35 13.33
C TYR A 204 -18.18 -15.31 12.52
N PHE A 205 -17.55 -16.39 12.04
CA PHE A 205 -18.17 -17.41 11.22
C PHE A 205 -18.33 -18.71 12.03
N GLU A 206 -19.56 -19.18 12.20
CA GLU A 206 -19.82 -20.51 12.73
C GLU A 206 -19.74 -21.56 11.62
N TYR A 207 -19.17 -22.71 11.94
CA TYR A 207 -18.94 -23.81 11.00
C TYR A 207 -19.62 -25.10 11.50
N GLY A 208 -20.04 -25.95 10.56
CA GLY A 208 -20.69 -27.23 10.85
C GLY A 208 -22.21 -27.20 10.82
N GLU A 209 -22.82 -26.03 10.65
CA GLU A 209 -24.24 -25.86 10.36
C GLU A 209 -24.42 -25.37 8.92
N SER A 210 -25.49 -25.84 8.25
CA SER A 210 -25.93 -25.34 6.95
C SER A 210 -27.38 -24.89 7.12
N PRO A 211 -27.69 -23.60 6.91
CA PRO A 211 -26.83 -22.51 6.40
C PRO A 211 -25.73 -22.07 7.39
N MET A 212 -24.66 -21.45 6.85
CA MET A 212 -23.57 -20.88 7.65
C MET A 212 -24.09 -19.68 8.45
N ARG A 213 -23.81 -19.67 9.76
CA ARG A 213 -24.17 -18.57 10.65
C ARG A 213 -23.01 -17.59 10.80
N ILE A 214 -23.32 -16.31 10.64
CA ILE A 214 -22.36 -15.20 10.70
C ILE A 214 -22.82 -14.26 11.80
N ASN A 215 -22.05 -14.13 12.87
CA ASN A 215 -22.41 -13.27 14.01
C ASN A 215 -21.64 -11.96 13.94
N VAL A 216 -22.33 -10.84 14.18
CA VAL A 216 -21.73 -9.51 14.26
C VAL A 216 -21.90 -8.97 15.67
N LEU A 217 -20.80 -8.61 16.31
CA LEU A 217 -20.73 -8.13 17.69
C LEU A 217 -20.10 -6.74 17.76
N ASN A 218 -20.38 -5.99 18.83
CA ASN A 218 -19.76 -4.68 19.10
C ASN A 218 -18.42 -4.74 19.85
N GLY A 219 -17.83 -5.92 19.99
CA GLY A 219 -16.59 -6.13 20.71
C GLY A 219 -15.98 -7.50 20.41
N PRO A 220 -14.71 -7.71 20.78
CA PRO A 220 -14.08 -9.02 20.66
C PRO A 220 -14.83 -10.01 21.55
N GLY A 221 -15.42 -11.03 20.94
CA GLY A 221 -16.24 -12.02 21.62
C GLY A 221 -15.87 -13.43 21.20
N GLN A 222 -15.99 -14.39 22.11
CA GLN A 222 -16.06 -15.79 21.71
C GLN A 222 -17.49 -16.09 21.29
N VAL A 223 -17.67 -16.72 20.14
CA VAL A 223 -18.96 -17.24 19.72
C VAL A 223 -19.39 -18.29 20.73
N ALA A 224 -20.29 -17.93 21.65
CA ALA A 224 -20.93 -18.90 22.52
C ALA A 224 -21.80 -19.80 21.65
N ALA A 225 -21.52 -21.11 21.67
CA ALA A 225 -22.33 -22.09 20.98
C ALA A 225 -23.80 -21.97 21.43
N GLN A 226 -24.68 -21.87 20.45
CA GLN A 226 -26.14 -22.05 20.51
C GLN A 226 -26.96 -20.91 21.11
N SER A 227 -27.64 -20.20 20.21
CA SER A 227 -29.06 -19.88 20.38
C SER A 227 -29.84 -20.69 19.35
N ASP A 228 -30.96 -21.28 19.78
CA ASP A 228 -31.77 -22.24 19.00
C ASP A 228 -31.96 -21.80 17.53
N PRO A 229 -31.81 -22.71 16.56
CA PRO A 229 -31.97 -22.39 15.16
C PRO A 229 -33.41 -21.95 14.87
N ILE A 230 -33.59 -20.69 14.49
CA ILE A 230 -34.85 -20.23 13.92
C ILE A 230 -34.90 -20.72 12.47
N LEU A 231 -35.92 -21.53 12.15
CA LEU A 231 -36.18 -22.07 10.82
C LEU A 231 -36.39 -20.93 9.81
N VAL A 232 -35.41 -20.74 8.92
CA VAL A 232 -35.54 -19.88 7.73
C VAL A 232 -36.24 -20.68 6.63
N PRO A 233 -37.25 -20.13 5.94
CA PRO A 233 -37.83 -20.78 4.77
C PRO A 233 -36.74 -21.06 3.72
N ALA A 234 -36.76 -22.25 3.14
CA ALA A 234 -35.87 -22.59 2.04
C ALA A 234 -36.26 -21.78 0.78
N SER A 235 -35.64 -20.63 0.58
CA SER A 235 -35.63 -19.87 -0.67
C SER A 235 -34.22 -19.35 -0.96
N GLU A 236 -33.97 -18.84 -2.17
CA GLU A 236 -32.70 -18.25 -2.63
C GLU A 236 -32.32 -16.94 -1.89
N ASP A 237 -32.88 -16.71 -0.71
CA ASP A 237 -32.78 -15.46 0.04
C ASP A 237 -31.89 -15.61 1.29
N VAL A 238 -31.15 -14.56 1.60
CA VAL A 238 -30.31 -14.47 2.81
C VAL A 238 -31.15 -13.91 3.95
N ALA A 239 -31.05 -14.53 5.12
CA ALA A 239 -31.74 -14.08 6.32
C ALA A 239 -30.78 -13.34 7.27
N ILE A 240 -31.20 -12.18 7.76
CA ILE A 240 -30.48 -11.44 8.81
C ILE A 240 -31.45 -11.13 9.95
N ALA A 241 -31.06 -11.50 11.16
CA ALA A 241 -31.79 -11.18 12.38
C ALA A 241 -31.04 -10.07 13.13
N PHE A 242 -31.71 -8.93 13.31
CA PHE A 242 -31.19 -7.77 14.04
C PHE A 242 -31.67 -7.80 15.48
N GLU A 243 -30.75 -7.69 16.44
CA GLU A 243 -31.08 -7.65 17.85
C GLU A 243 -31.74 -6.29 18.18
N VAL A 244 -32.89 -6.36 18.87
CA VAL A 244 -33.73 -5.17 19.09
C VAL A 244 -33.09 -4.17 20.04
N GLY A 245 -32.38 -4.62 21.07
CA GLY A 245 -31.62 -3.74 21.97
C GLY A 245 -30.57 -2.90 21.25
N ALA A 246 -29.89 -3.47 20.25
CA ALA A 246 -28.95 -2.78 19.38
C ALA A 246 -29.64 -1.88 18.33
N PHE A 247 -30.83 -2.27 17.87
CA PHE A 247 -31.60 -1.54 16.84
C PHE A 247 -33.05 -1.24 17.28
N PRO A 248 -33.29 -0.32 18.22
CA PRO A 248 -34.61 -0.14 18.84
C PRO A 248 -35.73 0.28 17.88
N ILE A 249 -35.39 0.91 16.75
CA ILE A 249 -36.35 1.29 15.70
C ILE A 249 -37.13 0.08 15.16
N THR A 250 -36.55 -1.12 15.30
CA THR A 250 -37.17 -2.35 14.83
C THR A 250 -38.42 -2.76 15.59
N LEU A 251 -38.60 -2.31 16.85
CA LEU A 251 -39.84 -2.50 17.61
C LEU A 251 -41.05 -1.87 16.94
N THR A 252 -40.85 -0.86 16.09
CA THR A 252 -41.92 -0.18 15.37
C THR A 252 -42.21 -0.81 14.01
N GLN A 253 -41.80 -2.06 13.77
CA GLN A 253 -41.93 -2.76 12.49
C GLN A 253 -41.22 -2.06 11.31
N LEU A 254 -40.22 -1.22 11.61
CA LEU A 254 -39.39 -0.56 10.60
C LEU A 254 -38.01 -1.22 10.54
N PRO A 255 -37.40 -1.38 9.36
CA PRO A 255 -36.06 -1.93 9.27
C PRO A 255 -35.01 -0.96 9.84
N PRO A 256 -33.85 -1.47 10.29
CA PRO A 256 -32.73 -0.61 10.68
C PRO A 256 -32.28 0.31 9.54
N VAL A 257 -31.76 1.50 9.89
CA VAL A 257 -31.29 2.49 8.91
C VAL A 257 -30.20 1.91 8.01
N ASP A 258 -29.25 1.18 8.59
CA ASP A 258 -28.09 0.59 7.91
C ASP A 258 -28.35 -0.83 7.36
N LYS A 259 -29.61 -1.23 7.14
CA LYS A 259 -29.99 -2.60 6.72
C LYS A 259 -29.20 -3.14 5.52
N ASP A 260 -28.96 -2.32 4.49
CA ASP A 260 -28.21 -2.76 3.30
C ASP A 260 -26.69 -2.61 3.49
N TRP A 261 -26.27 -1.75 4.41
CA TRP A 261 -24.85 -1.50 4.70
C TRP A 261 -24.22 -2.69 5.43
N VAL A 262 -24.92 -3.30 6.39
CA VAL A 262 -24.40 -4.41 7.20
C VAL A 262 -23.98 -5.63 6.39
N VAL A 263 -24.54 -5.81 5.19
CA VAL A 263 -24.14 -6.86 4.24
C VAL A 263 -22.65 -6.76 3.89
N GLY A 264 -22.14 -5.52 3.75
CA GLY A 264 -20.75 -5.24 3.40
C GLY A 264 -19.72 -5.76 4.42
N LEU A 265 -20.16 -6.15 5.63
CA LEU A 265 -19.29 -6.70 6.67
C LEU A 265 -18.87 -8.15 6.39
N PHE A 266 -19.64 -8.91 5.60
CA PHE A 266 -19.39 -10.35 5.37
C PHE A 266 -19.60 -10.80 3.92
N ALA A 267 -20.23 -9.98 3.09
CA ALA A 267 -20.42 -10.20 1.66
C ALA A 267 -20.00 -8.95 0.88
N PRO A 268 -19.77 -9.06 -0.45
CA PRO A 268 -19.45 -7.88 -1.24
C PRO A 268 -20.54 -6.82 -1.15
N SER A 269 -20.18 -5.54 -0.99
CA SER A 269 -21.16 -4.45 -0.92
C SER A 269 -22.11 -4.46 -2.12
N TRP A 270 -23.40 -4.23 -1.87
CA TRP A 270 -24.48 -4.23 -2.87
C TRP A 270 -24.83 -5.59 -3.49
N SER A 271 -24.22 -6.68 -3.03
CA SER A 271 -24.51 -8.04 -3.53
C SER A 271 -25.85 -8.59 -3.04
N MET A 272 -26.43 -8.00 -1.99
CA MET A 272 -27.72 -8.37 -1.43
C MET A 272 -28.51 -7.09 -1.15
N LYS A 273 -29.83 -7.15 -1.34
CA LYS A 273 -30.74 -6.03 -1.05
C LYS A 273 -31.89 -6.48 -0.20
N TRP A 274 -32.22 -5.67 0.79
CA TRP A 274 -33.36 -5.90 1.65
C TRP A 274 -34.65 -5.99 0.81
N THR A 275 -35.45 -7.04 1.03
CA THR A 275 -36.74 -7.22 0.37
C THR A 275 -37.90 -7.03 1.32
N LEU A 276 -37.87 -7.75 2.44
CA LEU A 276 -38.93 -7.72 3.45
C LEU A 276 -38.36 -8.01 4.83
N GLY A 277 -39.12 -7.67 5.86
CA GLY A 277 -38.78 -8.01 7.23
C GLY A 277 -39.91 -7.69 8.19
N GLY A 278 -39.74 -8.14 9.43
CA GLY A 278 -40.70 -7.90 10.49
C GLY A 278 -40.11 -8.23 11.86
N TYR A 279 -40.62 -7.55 12.87
CA TYR A 279 -40.28 -7.85 14.25
C TYR A 279 -40.99 -9.13 14.69
N VAL A 280 -40.21 -10.05 15.26
CA VAL A 280 -40.67 -11.35 15.78
C VAL A 280 -40.57 -11.28 17.31
N PRO A 281 -41.70 -11.12 18.04
CA PRO A 281 -41.67 -10.98 19.49
C PRO A 281 -41.04 -12.16 20.24
N PRO A 282 -41.26 -13.42 19.82
CA PRO A 282 -40.47 -14.55 20.32
C PRO A 282 -39.02 -14.41 19.82
N GLY A 283 -38.07 -14.17 20.74
CA GLY A 283 -36.64 -14.06 20.44
C GLY A 283 -36.10 -12.63 20.43
N ASN A 284 -36.95 -11.60 20.44
CA ASN A 284 -36.53 -10.19 20.46
C ASN A 284 -35.61 -9.79 19.27
N PHE A 285 -35.94 -10.30 18.08
CA PHE A 285 -35.22 -10.00 16.84
C PHE A 285 -36.14 -9.39 15.79
N TYR A 286 -35.58 -8.53 14.94
CA TYR A 286 -36.17 -8.15 13.67
C TYR A 286 -35.57 -8.99 12.56
N PHE A 287 -36.40 -9.83 11.97
CA PHE A 287 -35.98 -10.72 10.90
C PHE A 287 -36.13 -10.02 9.56
N ALA A 288 -35.08 -10.08 8.75
CA ALA A 288 -35.04 -9.47 7.43
C ALA A 288 -34.57 -10.50 6.40
N ILE A 289 -35.23 -10.49 5.26
CA ILE A 289 -34.90 -11.30 4.09
C ILE A 289 -34.25 -10.39 3.05
N TYR A 290 -33.21 -10.89 2.41
CA TYR A 290 -32.46 -10.21 1.38
C TYR A 290 -32.44 -11.05 0.12
N ALA A 291 -32.79 -10.43 -1.01
CA ALA A 291 -32.59 -11.04 -2.31
C ALA A 291 -31.16 -10.78 -2.78
N LEU A 292 -30.60 -11.77 -3.48
CA LEU A 292 -29.33 -11.63 -4.17
C LEU A 292 -29.50 -10.58 -5.28
N SER A 293 -28.77 -9.47 -5.17
CA SER A 293 -28.82 -8.40 -6.15
C SER A 293 -27.74 -8.63 -7.19
N GLY A 294 -28.17 -8.92 -8.41
CA GLY A 294 -27.28 -8.96 -9.56
C GLY A 294 -26.79 -7.58 -10.02
N SER A 295 -27.22 -6.47 -9.38
CA SER A 295 -27.06 -5.12 -9.94
C SER A 295 -25.60 -4.73 -10.13
N GLU A 296 -25.18 -4.80 -11.40
CA GLU A 296 -23.93 -4.43 -12.04
C GLU A 296 -23.57 -2.94 -11.94
N THR A 297 -24.27 -2.14 -11.13
CA THR A 297 -24.05 -0.69 -11.02
C THR A 297 -23.05 -0.32 -9.92
N ALA A 298 -21.99 -1.11 -9.72
CA ALA A 298 -20.75 -0.41 -9.47
C ALA A 298 -20.45 0.25 -10.80
N GLN A 299 -20.46 1.58 -10.86
CA GLN A 299 -20.00 2.31 -12.04
C GLN A 299 -18.72 1.62 -12.49
N THR A 300 -18.86 0.87 -13.56
CA THR A 300 -17.78 0.13 -14.15
C THR A 300 -16.84 1.18 -14.68
N LYS A 301 -15.85 1.55 -13.87
CA LYS A 301 -14.50 1.64 -14.41
C LYS A 301 -13.97 0.21 -14.66
N VAL A 302 -14.78 -0.68 -15.21
CA VAL A 302 -14.29 -1.66 -16.18
C VAL A 302 -14.03 -0.85 -17.44
N THR A 303 -13.04 0.03 -17.37
CA THR A 303 -12.08 -0.03 -18.43
C THR A 303 -11.50 -1.42 -18.30
N THR A 304 -11.87 -2.33 -19.21
CA THR A 304 -10.87 -3.17 -19.85
C THR A 304 -9.78 -2.21 -20.29
N GLN A 305 -8.91 -1.80 -19.36
CA GLN A 305 -7.73 -1.04 -19.68
C GLN A 305 -6.96 -2.02 -20.51
N ALA A 306 -7.02 -1.84 -21.83
CA ALA A 306 -5.96 -2.30 -22.72
C ALA A 306 -4.68 -2.00 -21.95
N GLN A 307 -3.97 -3.08 -21.62
CA GLN A 307 -2.85 -3.07 -20.69
C GLN A 307 -2.01 -1.82 -20.97
N ALA A 308 -2.01 -0.90 -20.00
CA ALA A 308 -1.41 0.41 -20.22
C ALA A 308 0.04 0.22 -20.67
N LEU A 309 0.41 0.87 -21.77
CA LEU A 309 1.76 0.87 -22.31
C LEU A 309 2.73 1.26 -21.19
N LYS A 310 3.72 0.41 -20.92
CA LYS A 310 4.68 0.61 -19.82
C LYS A 310 6.09 0.27 -20.27
N CYS A 311 7.06 1.09 -19.85
CA CYS A 311 8.48 0.80 -20.03
C CYS A 311 9.15 0.44 -18.70
N SER A 312 10.08 -0.51 -18.72
CA SER A 312 10.97 -0.81 -17.59
C SER A 312 12.43 -0.75 -18.07
N PRO A 313 13.33 -0.04 -17.38
CA PRO A 313 13.07 0.77 -16.18
C PRO A 313 12.16 1.99 -16.49
N LEU A 314 11.40 2.43 -15.49
CA LEU A 314 10.73 3.74 -15.50
C LEU A 314 11.76 4.86 -15.46
N ILE A 315 12.79 4.64 -14.63
CA ILE A 315 13.94 5.50 -14.50
C ILE A 315 15.17 4.74 -14.04
N SER A 316 16.35 5.08 -14.58
CA SER A 316 17.65 4.60 -14.11
C SER A 316 18.68 5.74 -14.05
N PHE A 317 19.55 5.73 -13.05
CA PHE A 317 20.76 6.54 -13.04
C PHE A 317 21.87 5.78 -13.76
N CYS A 318 22.51 6.44 -14.73
CA CYS A 318 23.59 5.86 -15.52
C CYS A 318 24.85 6.71 -15.36
N GLU A 319 26.02 6.07 -15.39
CA GLU A 319 27.29 6.75 -15.53
C GLU A 319 27.63 6.96 -17.01
N TYR A 320 28.43 7.99 -17.30
CA TYR A 320 29.14 8.03 -18.58
C TYR A 320 30.04 6.79 -18.72
N GLY A 321 30.13 6.23 -19.92
CA GLY A 321 30.84 4.98 -20.17
C GLY A 321 30.21 3.76 -19.50
N GLY A 322 28.98 3.89 -18.98
CA GLY A 322 28.22 2.78 -18.40
C GLY A 322 27.78 1.75 -19.43
N ASP A 323 27.30 0.62 -18.91
CA ASP A 323 26.81 -0.51 -19.69
C ASP A 323 25.49 -0.20 -20.43
N LEU A 324 25.13 -1.08 -21.38
CA LEU A 324 23.83 -1.05 -22.05
C LEU A 324 22.70 -1.35 -21.05
N GLU A 325 21.66 -0.53 -21.10
CA GLU A 325 20.47 -0.66 -20.28
C GLU A 325 19.31 -1.19 -21.12
N GLU A 326 18.85 -2.42 -20.86
CA GLU A 326 17.70 -2.99 -21.57
C GLU A 326 16.41 -2.24 -21.22
N ILE A 327 15.65 -1.84 -22.25
CA ILE A 327 14.32 -1.27 -22.10
C ILE A 327 13.29 -2.33 -22.48
N GLN A 328 12.57 -2.80 -21.48
CA GLN A 328 11.45 -3.72 -21.68
C GLN A 328 10.17 -2.92 -21.89
N LEU A 329 9.48 -3.21 -22.98
CA LEU A 329 8.15 -2.67 -23.24
C LEU A 329 7.10 -3.72 -22.90
N MET A 330 6.17 -3.35 -22.02
CA MET A 330 4.96 -4.10 -21.75
C MET A 330 3.83 -3.43 -22.55
N SER A 331 3.35 -4.12 -23.59
CA SER A 331 2.31 -3.64 -24.49
C SER A 331 1.34 -4.76 -24.84
N ALA A 332 0.05 -4.43 -24.94
CA ALA A 332 -0.97 -5.30 -25.54
C ALA A 332 -1.09 -5.10 -27.07
N GLY A 333 -0.46 -4.05 -27.62
CA GLY A 333 -0.58 -3.63 -29.02
C GLY A 333 0.58 -4.07 -29.91
N ALA A 334 0.32 -4.15 -31.21
CA ALA A 334 1.19 -4.86 -32.15
C ALA A 334 2.34 -4.03 -32.75
N GLN A 335 2.38 -2.68 -32.63
CA GLN A 335 3.38 -1.84 -33.31
C GLN A 335 3.76 -0.56 -32.52
N PRO A 336 4.61 -0.67 -31.48
CA PRO A 336 5.10 0.50 -30.76
C PRO A 336 6.08 1.33 -31.60
N VAL A 337 5.92 2.65 -31.58
CA VAL A 337 6.87 3.60 -32.17
C VAL A 337 7.80 4.10 -31.07
N TRP A 338 9.10 3.90 -31.27
CA TRP A 338 10.13 4.32 -30.33
C TRP A 338 10.76 5.63 -30.79
N GLY A 339 10.96 6.55 -29.85
CA GLY A 339 11.58 7.84 -30.11
C GLY A 339 12.18 8.45 -28.85
N ALA A 340 12.63 9.69 -29.00
CA ALA A 340 13.19 10.49 -27.92
C ALA A 340 12.28 11.70 -27.65
N GLU A 341 12.21 12.11 -26.39
CA GLU A 341 11.70 13.43 -26.04
C GLU A 341 12.88 14.41 -26.01
N GLY A 342 13.04 15.17 -27.10
CA GLY A 342 14.18 16.06 -27.29
C GLY A 342 15.42 15.38 -27.86
N THR A 343 16.58 16.00 -27.66
CA THR A 343 17.88 15.48 -28.12
C THR A 343 18.49 14.58 -27.05
N LEU A 344 18.79 13.33 -27.41
CA LEU A 344 19.49 12.40 -26.53
C LEU A 344 20.99 12.69 -26.52
N HIS A 345 21.60 12.54 -25.35
CA HIS A 345 23.06 12.52 -25.20
C HIS A 345 23.63 11.11 -25.43
N GLY A 346 22.88 10.08 -25.07
CA GLY A 346 23.15 8.69 -25.36
C GLY A 346 22.53 8.24 -26.67
N GLU A 347 22.40 6.91 -26.85
CA GLU A 347 21.87 6.30 -28.06
C GLU A 347 20.78 5.28 -27.72
N LEU A 348 19.65 5.31 -28.43
CA LEU A 348 18.68 4.22 -28.43
C LEU A 348 19.09 3.19 -29.49
N LEU A 349 19.30 1.95 -29.07
CA LEU A 349 19.75 0.85 -29.93
C LEU A 349 18.71 -0.26 -30.01
N LEU A 350 18.59 -0.87 -31.19
CA LEU A 350 17.84 -2.12 -31.39
C LEU A 350 18.85 -3.25 -31.64
N GLN A 351 18.93 -4.21 -30.71
CA GLN A 351 19.83 -5.36 -30.82
C GLN A 351 19.05 -6.65 -30.53
N ASN A 352 19.10 -7.61 -31.45
CA ASN A 352 18.43 -8.92 -31.31
C ASN A 352 16.93 -8.81 -30.96
N GLY A 353 16.23 -7.81 -31.51
CA GLY A 353 14.80 -7.58 -31.25
C GLY A 353 14.48 -6.92 -29.90
N LYS A 354 15.50 -6.54 -29.12
CA LYS A 354 15.36 -5.81 -27.85
C LYS A 354 15.88 -4.39 -27.98
N HIS A 355 15.27 -3.47 -27.25
CA HIS A 355 15.69 -2.08 -27.19
C HIS A 355 16.64 -1.87 -26.01
N TYR A 356 17.68 -1.10 -26.23
CA TYR A 356 18.65 -0.73 -25.20
C TYR A 356 18.91 0.76 -25.25
N TYR A 357 19.05 1.37 -24.09
CA TYR A 357 19.69 2.67 -23.97
C TYR A 357 21.19 2.46 -23.76
N LYS A 358 22.00 3.16 -24.56
CA LYS A 358 23.45 3.20 -24.42
C LYS A 358 23.84 4.57 -23.88
N PRO A 359 24.34 4.65 -22.64
CA PRO A 359 24.84 5.90 -22.09
C PRO A 359 25.97 6.49 -22.95
N PRO A 360 26.18 7.82 -22.91
CA PRO A 360 27.30 8.46 -23.59
C PRO A 360 28.63 7.84 -23.18
N GLN A 361 29.50 7.53 -24.14
CA GLN A 361 30.75 6.78 -23.89
C GLN A 361 31.95 7.68 -23.59
N SER A 362 31.82 8.99 -23.84
CA SER A 362 32.88 9.97 -23.65
C SER A 362 32.40 11.15 -22.82
N LEU A 363 33.25 11.66 -21.94
CA LEU A 363 33.02 12.90 -21.22
C LEU A 363 32.98 14.10 -22.20
N PRO A 364 32.01 15.02 -22.08
CA PRO A 364 31.86 16.18 -22.97
C PRO A 364 33.05 17.17 -22.96
N ALA A 365 33.93 17.09 -21.95
CA ALA A 365 35.14 17.91 -21.81
C ALA A 365 36.19 17.22 -20.90
N ALA A 366 37.45 17.67 -20.92
CA ALA A 366 38.46 17.26 -19.93
C ALA A 366 38.13 17.89 -18.56
N VAL A 367 37.29 17.20 -17.78
CA VAL A 367 36.81 17.66 -16.48
C VAL A 367 37.97 17.83 -15.50
N ARG A 368 38.03 18.97 -14.82
CA ARG A 368 38.99 19.27 -13.77
C ARG A 368 38.31 19.19 -12.41
N PHE A 369 38.96 18.53 -11.46
CA PHE A 369 38.45 18.37 -10.10
C PHE A 369 39.26 19.23 -9.13
N ASN A 370 38.56 19.91 -8.22
CA ASN A 370 39.15 20.66 -7.13
C ASN A 370 39.50 19.71 -5.97
N THR A 371 40.77 19.31 -5.87
CA THR A 371 41.27 18.41 -4.82
C THR A 371 41.59 19.12 -3.51
N GLY A 372 41.59 20.45 -3.49
CA GLY A 372 41.84 21.27 -2.29
C GLY A 372 40.57 21.69 -1.55
N GLY A 373 39.39 21.24 -2.01
CA GLY A 373 38.11 21.55 -1.40
C GLY A 373 37.90 20.89 -0.03
N ASP A 374 36.83 21.32 0.65
CA ASP A 374 36.42 20.79 1.96
C ASP A 374 35.55 19.52 1.86
N THR A 375 35.03 19.17 0.68
CA THR A 375 34.25 17.96 0.44
C THR A 375 35.13 16.70 0.33
N PHE A 376 34.65 15.56 0.80
CA PHE A 376 35.34 14.27 0.72
C PHE A 376 35.51 13.81 -0.74
N ILE A 377 34.45 13.97 -1.54
CA ILE A 377 34.50 13.74 -2.98
C ILE A 377 34.91 15.07 -3.64
N PRO A 378 36.00 15.10 -4.44
CA PRO A 378 36.43 16.31 -5.14
C PRO A 378 35.34 16.83 -6.08
N ALA A 379 35.01 18.12 -5.95
CA ALA A 379 34.03 18.76 -6.83
C ALA A 379 34.62 19.03 -8.22
N ALA A 380 33.81 18.90 -9.26
CA ALA A 380 34.22 19.28 -10.61
C ALA A 380 34.12 20.80 -10.79
N SER A 381 35.09 21.41 -11.48
CA SER A 381 35.07 22.84 -11.76
C SER A 381 34.05 23.18 -12.85
N ARG A 382 33.22 24.19 -12.62
CA ARG A 382 32.25 24.69 -13.61
C ARG A 382 32.89 25.25 -14.87
N ALA A 383 34.13 25.73 -14.76
CA ALA A 383 34.90 26.18 -15.91
C ALA A 383 35.25 25.03 -16.88
N SER A 384 35.23 23.78 -16.41
CA SER A 384 35.55 22.59 -17.21
C SER A 384 34.34 21.74 -17.58
N LEU A 385 33.18 21.95 -16.93
CA LEU A 385 31.98 21.15 -17.12
C LEU A 385 30.73 22.02 -16.94
N VAL A 386 29.86 22.04 -17.96
CA VAL A 386 28.68 22.93 -18.02
C VAL A 386 27.58 22.50 -17.04
N THR A 387 27.36 21.19 -16.85
CA THR A 387 26.41 20.64 -15.88
C THR A 387 26.94 19.29 -15.39
N PRO A 388 26.71 18.91 -14.13
CA PRO A 388 27.24 17.66 -13.61
C PRO A 388 26.38 16.44 -13.99
N THR A 389 25.18 16.67 -14.52
CA THR A 389 24.21 15.64 -14.91
C THR A 389 23.29 16.14 -16.02
N GLU A 390 22.77 15.22 -16.82
CA GLU A 390 21.78 15.43 -17.88
C GLU A 390 20.71 14.34 -17.84
N THR A 391 19.57 14.57 -18.50
CA THR A 391 18.48 13.59 -18.58
C THR A 391 18.16 13.27 -20.03
N ASP A 392 18.10 11.98 -20.35
CA ASP A 392 17.59 11.45 -21.60
C ASP A 392 16.23 10.77 -21.37
N ILE A 393 15.25 11.05 -22.23
CA ILE A 393 13.91 10.47 -22.11
C ILE A 393 13.58 9.73 -23.41
N ILE A 394 13.41 8.42 -23.30
CA ILE A 394 12.91 7.57 -24.37
C ILE A 394 11.38 7.53 -24.26
N LYS A 395 10.71 7.87 -25.36
CA LYS A 395 9.26 7.86 -25.47
C LYS A 395 8.85 6.73 -26.39
N VAL A 396 7.89 5.94 -25.94
CA VAL A 396 7.25 4.89 -26.73
C VAL A 396 5.78 5.23 -26.88
N THR A 397 5.30 5.27 -28.12
CA THR A 397 3.91 5.58 -28.43
C THR A 397 3.26 4.39 -29.13
N ASP A 398 2.08 4.01 -28.66
CA ASP A 398 1.11 3.21 -29.40
C ASP A 398 -0.10 4.12 -29.72
N THR A 399 -1.00 3.69 -30.60
CA THR A 399 -2.14 4.40 -31.19
C THR A 399 -2.94 5.29 -30.21
N TRP A 400 -2.95 4.95 -28.92
CA TRP A 400 -3.72 5.66 -27.89
C TRP A 400 -2.95 5.95 -26.60
N GLN A 401 -1.68 5.56 -26.49
CA GLN A 401 -0.96 5.55 -25.22
C GLN A 401 0.52 5.86 -25.38
N GLU A 402 1.11 6.42 -24.33
CA GLU A 402 2.52 6.78 -24.28
C GLU A 402 3.14 6.19 -23.02
N ALA A 403 4.37 5.71 -23.16
CA ALA A 403 5.19 5.21 -22.09
C ALA A 403 6.59 5.80 -22.18
N TYR A 404 7.25 5.90 -21.03
CA TYR A 404 8.53 6.60 -20.91
C TYR A 404 9.54 5.76 -20.15
N ALA A 405 10.77 5.75 -20.63
CA ALA A 405 11.95 5.31 -19.90
C ALA A 405 12.92 6.49 -19.78
N THR A 406 13.24 6.89 -18.56
CA THR A 406 14.11 8.04 -18.28
C THR A 406 15.48 7.59 -17.80
N PHE A 407 16.53 8.21 -18.32
CA PHE A 407 17.91 7.93 -17.95
C PHE A 407 18.57 9.22 -17.46
N VAL A 408 18.97 9.23 -16.20
CA VAL A 408 19.69 10.38 -15.62
C VAL A 408 21.18 10.07 -15.67
N ILE A 409 21.88 10.77 -16.55
CA ILE A 409 23.30 10.58 -16.83
C ILE A 409 24.09 11.40 -15.83
N ARG A 410 24.99 10.76 -15.10
CA ARG A 410 25.97 11.41 -14.24
C ARG A 410 27.28 11.56 -15.01
N TRP A 411 27.67 12.80 -15.27
CA TRP A 411 28.98 13.11 -15.86
C TRP A 411 30.09 13.03 -14.82
N VAL A 412 29.75 13.34 -13.56
CA VAL A 412 30.64 13.25 -12.40
C VAL A 412 29.87 12.72 -11.21
N TYR A 413 30.57 12.21 -10.20
CA TYR A 413 29.92 11.75 -8.97
C TYR A 413 29.35 12.93 -8.15
N PRO A 414 28.17 12.77 -7.51
CA PRO A 414 27.66 13.78 -6.59
C PRO A 414 28.57 13.90 -5.38
N THR A 415 28.82 15.13 -4.92
CA THR A 415 29.62 15.41 -3.72
C THR A 415 28.79 15.45 -2.45
N HIS A 416 27.47 15.61 -2.60
CA HIS A 416 26.48 15.70 -1.55
C HIS A 416 25.45 14.57 -1.68
N PHE A 417 24.72 14.33 -0.60
CA PHE A 417 23.58 13.41 -0.55
C PHE A 417 22.36 14.12 0.04
N ILE A 418 21.18 13.64 -0.32
CA ILE A 418 19.91 14.23 0.12
C ILE A 418 19.33 13.35 1.23
N ARG A 419 19.04 13.97 2.39
CA ARG A 419 18.22 13.37 3.45
C ARG A 419 16.78 13.85 3.30
N VAL A 420 15.85 12.98 3.71
CA VAL A 420 14.42 13.27 3.66
C VAL A 420 13.82 13.23 5.06
N ALA A 421 12.81 14.06 5.30
CA ALA A 421 12.05 14.10 6.55
C ALA A 421 10.57 14.46 6.28
N ARG A 422 9.69 14.05 7.19
CA ARG A 422 8.26 14.39 7.14
C ARG A 422 8.08 15.90 7.32
N HIS A 423 7.29 16.55 6.48
CA HIS A 423 6.93 17.96 6.65
C HIS A 423 5.50 18.26 6.18
N ALA A 424 4.56 18.31 7.12
CA ALA A 424 3.14 18.55 6.85
C ALA A 424 2.63 17.69 5.67
N LEU A 425 2.22 18.34 4.56
CA LEU A 425 1.74 17.70 3.33
C LEU A 425 2.83 17.49 2.26
N GLY A 426 4.10 17.39 2.65
CA GLY A 426 5.20 17.21 1.72
C GLY A 426 6.42 16.54 2.35
N LEU A 427 7.44 16.34 1.52
CA LEU A 427 8.70 15.72 1.92
C LEU A 427 9.76 16.81 2.04
N LYS A 428 10.27 17.07 3.25
CA LYS A 428 11.42 17.98 3.44
C LYS A 428 12.67 17.27 2.96
N LEU A 429 13.41 17.97 2.12
CA LEU A 429 14.71 17.60 1.59
C LEU A 429 15.77 18.50 2.23
N SER A 430 16.88 17.90 2.60
CA SER A 430 18.03 18.61 3.16
C SER A 430 19.31 18.05 2.54
N LEU A 431 20.22 18.95 2.17
CA LEU A 431 21.45 18.61 1.48
C LEU A 431 22.61 18.49 2.49
N PHE A 432 23.36 17.40 2.40
CA PHE A 432 24.48 17.10 3.29
C PHE A 432 25.70 16.66 2.48
N TYR A 433 26.89 16.82 3.03
CA TYR A 433 28.11 16.24 2.49
C TYR A 433 28.99 15.70 3.61
N LEU A 434 29.92 14.83 3.24
CA LEU A 434 31.05 14.48 4.10
C LEU A 434 32.21 15.41 3.79
N ASN A 435 32.81 16.01 4.82
CA ASN A 435 34.03 16.79 4.64
C ASN A 435 35.26 15.88 4.44
N GLY A 436 36.44 16.44 4.17
CA GLY A 436 37.68 15.67 4.02
C GLY A 436 38.09 14.80 5.23
N ARG A 437 37.49 15.01 6.41
CA ARG A 437 37.65 14.18 7.62
C ARG A 437 36.53 13.15 7.79
N GLN A 438 35.66 13.01 6.79
CA GLN A 438 34.45 12.19 6.82
C GLN A 438 33.42 12.59 7.89
N GLU A 439 33.45 13.85 8.33
CA GLU A 439 32.40 14.40 9.19
C GLU A 439 31.23 14.87 8.32
N GLU A 440 30.03 14.49 8.70
CA GLU A 440 28.81 14.95 8.05
C GLU A 440 28.53 16.43 8.35
N LYS A 441 28.26 17.21 7.31
CA LYS A 441 27.92 18.64 7.37
C LYS A 441 26.62 18.89 6.62
N ALA A 442 25.70 19.61 7.28
CA ALA A 442 24.49 20.11 6.64
C ALA A 442 24.81 21.40 5.86
N VAL A 443 24.28 21.52 4.65
CA VAL A 443 24.28 22.79 3.91
C VAL A 443 23.10 23.63 4.43
N ALA A 444 23.34 24.91 4.68
CA ALA A 444 22.26 25.79 5.13
C ALA A 444 21.19 25.92 4.04
N ASP A 445 19.91 25.89 4.41
CA ASP A 445 18.79 25.97 3.44
C ASP A 445 18.89 27.18 2.49
N SER A 446 19.41 28.32 2.97
CA SER A 446 19.62 29.54 2.18
C SER A 446 20.73 29.41 1.13
N GLN A 447 21.55 28.36 1.20
CA GLN A 447 22.65 28.05 0.31
C GLN A 447 22.34 26.88 -0.62
N VAL A 448 21.12 26.31 -0.57
CA VAL A 448 20.73 25.20 -1.45
C VAL A 448 19.81 25.70 -2.56
N SER A 449 20.21 25.47 -3.81
CA SER A 449 19.34 25.60 -4.97
C SER A 449 18.76 24.24 -5.35
N TRP A 450 17.44 24.13 -5.42
CA TRP A 450 16.75 22.89 -5.77
C TRP A 450 16.24 22.95 -7.20
N ARG A 451 16.42 21.84 -7.94
CA ARG A 451 15.90 21.69 -9.30
C ARG A 451 15.30 20.30 -9.49
N VAL A 452 14.20 20.23 -10.23
CA VAL A 452 13.61 18.97 -10.69
C VAL A 452 14.14 18.70 -12.10
N LEU A 453 14.81 17.58 -12.28
CA LEU A 453 15.46 17.19 -13.55
C LEU A 453 14.56 16.33 -14.44
N ALA A 454 13.60 15.63 -13.84
CA ALA A 454 12.61 14.79 -14.51
C ALA A 454 11.38 14.62 -13.62
N GLY A 455 10.22 14.36 -14.22
CA GLY A 455 8.93 14.39 -13.54
C GLY A 455 8.38 15.81 -13.39
N ASN A 456 7.19 15.94 -12.80
CA ASN A 456 6.47 17.21 -12.72
C ASN A 456 6.22 17.71 -11.29
N GLY A 457 6.94 17.17 -10.30
CA GLY A 457 6.94 17.71 -8.95
C GLY A 457 7.60 19.09 -8.85
N SER A 458 7.53 19.68 -7.67
CA SER A 458 8.17 20.97 -7.35
C SER A 458 8.85 20.93 -5.98
N VAL A 459 9.90 21.72 -5.81
CA VAL A 459 10.61 21.88 -4.54
C VAL A 459 10.64 23.36 -4.16
N ILE A 460 9.98 23.71 -3.06
CA ILE A 460 9.93 25.09 -2.56
C ILE A 460 10.48 25.11 -1.14
N ALA A 461 11.55 25.88 -0.91
CA ALA A 461 12.27 25.93 0.37
C ALA A 461 12.68 24.53 0.91
N GLY A 462 13.10 23.66 -0.02
CA GLY A 462 13.45 22.27 0.29
C GLY A 462 12.26 21.36 0.57
N VAL A 463 11.01 21.78 0.39
CA VAL A 463 9.85 20.89 0.53
C VAL A 463 9.38 20.44 -0.83
N PHE A 464 9.51 19.14 -1.11
CA PHE A 464 9.00 18.51 -2.32
C PHE A 464 7.49 18.28 -2.22
N ARG A 465 6.79 18.56 -3.33
CA ARG A 465 5.39 18.19 -3.56
C ARG A 465 5.21 17.71 -5.00
N PRO A 466 4.44 16.64 -5.23
CA PRO A 466 4.08 16.21 -6.58
C PRO A 466 3.08 17.21 -7.20
N ASP A 467 2.89 17.14 -8.52
CA ASP A 467 1.83 17.91 -9.18
C ASP A 467 0.44 17.56 -8.61
N VAL A 468 -0.45 18.55 -8.50
CA VAL A 468 -1.73 18.38 -7.81
C VAL A 468 -2.78 17.70 -8.69
N SER A 469 -2.73 17.88 -10.01
CA SER A 469 -3.78 17.41 -10.92
C SER A 469 -3.41 16.14 -11.67
N ASN A 470 -2.14 15.98 -12.03
CA ASN A 470 -1.65 14.81 -12.75
C ASN A 470 -0.21 14.48 -12.33
N PRO A 471 0.03 14.00 -11.10
CA PRO A 471 1.36 13.73 -10.60
C PRO A 471 2.07 12.64 -11.42
N SER A 472 3.32 12.90 -11.80
CA SER A 472 4.20 11.86 -12.34
C SER A 472 4.49 10.81 -11.26
N PRO A 473 4.72 9.54 -11.64
CA PRO A 473 4.97 8.46 -10.67
C PRO A 473 6.19 8.73 -9.77
N TYR A 474 7.17 9.46 -10.29
CA TYR A 474 8.35 9.88 -9.56
C TYR A 474 8.77 11.29 -9.99
N SER A 475 9.70 11.89 -9.25
CA SER A 475 10.47 13.05 -9.69
C SER A 475 11.94 12.88 -9.35
N VAL A 476 12.82 13.40 -10.20
CA VAL A 476 14.26 13.43 -9.95
C VAL A 476 14.62 14.81 -9.41
N VAL A 477 15.17 14.85 -8.20
CA VAL A 477 15.51 16.10 -7.54
C VAL A 477 17.01 16.21 -7.36
N MET A 478 17.56 17.33 -7.80
CA MET A 478 18.93 17.74 -7.51
C MET A 478 18.94 18.93 -6.56
N GLY A 479 19.79 18.84 -5.53
CA GLY A 479 20.17 19.98 -4.68
C GLY A 479 21.60 20.40 -5.00
N GLU A 480 21.81 21.69 -5.16
CA GLU A 480 23.11 22.31 -5.42
C GLU A 480 23.50 23.21 -4.25
N ASP A 481 24.69 23.00 -3.69
CA ASP A 481 25.31 23.89 -2.72
C ASP A 481 25.93 25.08 -3.45
N THR A 482 25.39 26.26 -3.18
CA THR A 482 25.75 27.52 -3.83
C THR A 482 26.86 28.29 -3.09
N PHE A 483 27.42 27.72 -2.00
CA PHE A 483 28.50 28.36 -1.25
C PHE A 483 29.78 28.55 -2.08
N ALA A 484 30.16 27.55 -2.88
CA ALA A 484 31.33 27.60 -3.76
C ALA A 484 30.90 27.70 -5.23
N VAL A 485 30.78 28.92 -5.73
CA VAL A 485 30.21 29.21 -7.06
C VAL A 485 31.00 28.63 -8.25
N ASP A 486 32.30 28.36 -8.07
CA ASP A 486 33.17 27.86 -9.15
C ASP A 486 33.15 26.33 -9.27
N ASP A 487 32.55 25.64 -8.31
CA ASP A 487 32.56 24.18 -8.18
C ASP A 487 31.13 23.59 -8.30
N TRP A 488 31.04 22.39 -8.87
CA TRP A 488 29.83 21.58 -8.84
C TRP A 488 29.74 20.83 -7.51
N ARG A 489 29.02 21.43 -6.56
CA ARG A 489 28.68 20.84 -5.27
C ARG A 489 27.21 20.47 -5.25
N TRP A 490 26.90 19.18 -5.30
CA TRP A 490 25.54 18.74 -5.59
C TRP A 490 25.23 17.32 -5.13
N GLY A 491 23.94 17.05 -4.93
CA GLY A 491 23.36 15.75 -4.61
C GLY A 491 22.11 15.50 -5.44
N LEU A 492 21.73 14.22 -5.59
CA LEU A 492 20.68 13.79 -6.51
C LEU A 492 19.98 12.54 -5.98
N THR A 493 18.65 12.51 -6.03
CA THR A 493 17.86 11.31 -5.72
C THR A 493 16.57 11.26 -6.53
N ILE A 494 16.03 10.06 -6.71
CA ILE A 494 14.67 9.85 -7.19
C ILE A 494 13.70 9.93 -6.00
N ILE A 495 12.67 10.76 -6.09
CA ILE A 495 11.55 10.81 -5.14
C ILE A 495 10.40 10.02 -5.74
N ALA A 496 10.12 8.84 -5.20
CA ALA A 496 9.05 7.94 -5.66
C ALA A 496 7.66 8.33 -5.11
N MET A 497 7.35 9.62 -5.06
CA MET A 497 6.04 10.14 -4.65
C MET A 497 5.26 10.54 -5.92
N PRO A 498 3.98 10.13 -6.07
CA PRO A 498 3.08 9.60 -5.04
C PRO A 498 3.01 8.06 -4.98
N MET A 499 3.88 7.31 -5.68
CA MET A 499 3.87 5.84 -5.59
C MET A 499 4.08 5.32 -4.16
N LEU A 500 4.86 6.07 -3.38
CA LEU A 500 5.06 5.89 -1.95
C LEU A 500 4.52 7.07 -1.18
N ASP A 501 3.89 6.77 -0.05
CA ASP A 501 3.56 7.78 0.94
C ASP A 501 4.82 8.36 1.61
N ILE A 502 4.65 9.51 2.28
CA ILE A 502 5.75 10.24 2.93
C ILE A 502 6.45 9.38 3.98
N ASP A 503 5.71 8.56 4.71
CA ASP A 503 6.22 7.83 5.86
C ASP A 503 7.10 6.69 5.38
N THR A 504 6.64 5.97 4.37
CA THR A 504 7.42 4.95 3.67
C THR A 504 8.70 5.54 3.07
N LEU A 505 8.63 6.69 2.39
CA LEU A 505 9.82 7.35 1.84
C LEU A 505 10.83 7.71 2.94
N VAL A 506 10.37 8.31 4.04
CA VAL A 506 11.24 8.66 5.17
C VAL A 506 11.88 7.41 5.76
N ASP A 507 11.11 6.36 6.01
CA ASP A 507 11.62 5.13 6.64
C ASP A 507 12.71 4.44 5.83
N TYR A 508 12.65 4.46 4.49
CA TYR A 508 13.61 3.75 3.65
C TYR A 508 14.78 4.61 3.16
N TYR A 509 14.60 5.94 3.04
CA TYR A 509 15.65 6.85 2.54
C TYR A 509 16.49 7.44 3.68
N SER A 510 15.96 7.53 4.91
CA SER A 510 16.67 8.14 6.04
C SER A 510 17.64 7.20 6.78
N ARG A 511 17.61 5.90 6.43
CA ARG A 511 18.47 4.84 7.02
C ARG A 511 19.91 4.89 6.57
#